data_AF-A0A432RU30-F1
#
_entry.id   AF-A0A432RU30-F1
#
_cell.length_a   1.000
_cell.length_b   1.000
_cell.length_c   1.000
_cell.angle_alpha   90.00
_cell.angle_beta   90.00
_cell.angle_gamma   90.00
#
_symmetry.space_group_name_H-M   'P 1'
#
loop_
_entity.id
_entity.type
_entity.pdbx_description
1 polymer ?
#
loop_
_entity_poly.entity_id
_entity_poly.type
_entity_poly.pdbx_seq_one_letter_code
_entity_poly.pdbx_strand_id
1 'polypeptide(L)'
;MLNPIWLNTFKTLVEVGHFTQTAEALHMTQPGVSQHIHKLESACGHLLIKREGKRFELTEQGRLMYDYALKVTKDEATLLERLSFDDPFSGVCKLSCSGALALLLYTPLLVLQQQHPNLIIQLEVAPNHKT
;
A
#
# COMPACT_ATOMS: atom_id res chain seq x y z
N MET A 1 -0.93 -5.39 -22.62
CA MET A 1 -1.05 -5.19 -21.15
C MET A 1 -0.13 -4.06 -20.73
N LEU A 2 -0.55 -3.25 -19.75
CA LEU A 2 0.32 -2.22 -19.16
C LEU A 2 1.47 -2.90 -18.40
N ASN A 3 2.68 -2.37 -18.51
CA ASN A 3 3.84 -2.93 -17.84
C ASN A 3 3.82 -2.55 -16.33
N PRO A 4 3.83 -3.52 -15.40
CA PRO A 4 3.76 -3.24 -13.96
C PRO A 4 4.93 -2.39 -13.44
N ILE A 5 6.12 -2.53 -14.01
CA ILE A 5 7.30 -1.76 -13.60
C ILE A 5 7.10 -0.28 -13.95
N TRP A 6 6.60 0.01 -15.15
CA TRP A 6 6.34 1.40 -15.56
C TRP A 6 5.18 2.01 -14.76
N LEU A 7 4.16 1.20 -14.45
CA LEU A 7 3.04 1.61 -13.60
C LEU A 7 3.50 1.96 -12.18
N ASN A 8 4.36 1.13 -11.58
CA ASN A 8 4.97 1.43 -10.28
C ASN A 8 5.82 2.70 -10.33
N THR A 9 6.65 2.87 -11.37
CA THR A 9 7.43 4.09 -11.54
C THR A 9 6.55 5.35 -11.64
N PHE A 10 5.44 5.28 -12.36
CA PHE A 10 4.49 6.38 -12.45
C PHE A 10 3.82 6.68 -11.10
N LYS A 11 3.35 5.65 -10.39
CA LYS A 11 2.78 5.80 -9.04
C LYS A 11 3.77 6.49 -8.10
N THR A 12 5.01 5.99 -8.02
CA THR A 12 6.04 6.59 -7.16
C THR A 12 6.39 8.02 -7.58
N LEU A 13 6.40 8.32 -8.89
CA LEU A 13 6.63 9.67 -9.38
C LEU A 13 5.54 10.64 -8.88
N VAL A 14 4.28 10.22 -8.89
CA VAL A 14 3.15 11.02 -8.40
C VAL A 14 3.25 11.25 -6.90
N GLU A 15 3.58 10.22 -6.12
CA GLU A 15 3.71 10.32 -4.65
C GLU A 15 4.88 11.21 -4.23
N VAL A 16 6.01 11.14 -4.94
CA VAL A 16 7.22 11.90 -4.63
C VAL A 16 7.18 13.32 -5.22
N GLY A 17 6.56 13.49 -6.39
CA GLY A 17 6.45 14.78 -7.07
C GLY A 17 7.76 15.30 -7.71
N HIS A 18 8.85 14.53 -7.68
CA HIS A 18 10.14 14.95 -8.21
C HIS A 18 10.96 13.82 -8.85
N PHE A 19 11.23 13.93 -10.15
CA PHE A 19 11.91 12.90 -10.96
C PHE A 19 13.22 12.36 -10.38
N THR A 20 14.12 13.23 -9.90
CA THR A 20 15.40 12.78 -9.31
C THR A 20 15.20 11.98 -8.01
N GLN A 21 14.34 12.46 -7.11
CA GLN A 21 14.03 11.77 -5.86
C GLN A 21 13.28 10.46 -6.11
N THR A 22 12.41 10.41 -7.13
CA THR A 22 11.78 9.17 -7.57
C THR A 22 12.81 8.16 -8.06
N ALA A 23 13.83 8.61 -8.80
CA ALA A 23 14.89 7.75 -9.27
C ALA A 23 15.69 7.16 -8.10
N GLU A 24 16.00 7.98 -7.09
CA GLU A 24 16.64 7.53 -5.84
C GLU A 24 15.77 6.51 -5.10
N ALA A 25 14.47 6.79 -4.93
CA ALA A 25 13.52 5.90 -4.26
C ALA A 25 13.34 4.55 -4.96
N LEU A 26 13.52 4.51 -6.29
CA LEU A 26 13.43 3.29 -7.10
C LEU A 26 14.79 2.69 -7.45
N HIS A 27 15.88 3.18 -6.86
CA HIS A 27 17.25 2.74 -7.11
C HIS A 27 17.60 2.71 -8.60
N MET A 28 17.23 3.75 -9.34
CA MET A 28 17.51 3.91 -10.77
C MET A 28 17.95 5.33 -11.14
N THR A 29 18.18 5.59 -12.42
CA THR A 29 18.57 6.90 -12.92
C THR A 29 17.34 7.74 -13.31
N GLN A 30 17.46 9.06 -13.21
CA GLN A 30 16.39 9.98 -13.63
C GLN A 30 15.96 9.81 -15.11
N PRO A 31 16.89 9.58 -16.08
CA PRO A 31 16.52 9.19 -17.43
C PRO A 31 15.71 7.88 -17.48
N GLY A 32 16.01 6.92 -16.60
CA GLY A 32 15.24 5.68 -16.45
C GLY A 32 13.78 5.95 -16.06
N VAL A 33 13.55 6.82 -15.06
CA VAL A 33 12.20 7.27 -14.67
C VAL A 33 11.49 7.91 -15.86
N SER A 34 12.14 8.87 -16.53
CA SER A 34 11.57 9.54 -17.71
C SER A 34 11.21 8.56 -18.83
N GLN A 35 12.05 7.56 -19.07
CA GLN A 35 11.81 6.53 -20.07
C GLN A 35 10.60 5.65 -19.71
N HIS A 36 10.47 5.26 -18.43
CA HIS A 36 9.31 4.49 -17.96
C HIS A 36 8.01 5.27 -18.16
N ILE A 37 7.98 6.56 -17.80
CA ILE A 37 6.79 7.40 -18.00
C ILE A 37 6.46 7.48 -19.50
N HIS A 38 7.45 7.74 -20.35
CA HIS A 38 7.20 7.87 -21.78
C HIS A 38 6.70 6.56 -22.41
N LYS A 39 7.24 5.42 -21.99
CA LYS A 39 6.76 4.10 -22.42
C LYS A 39 5.34 3.82 -21.93
N LEU A 40 4.99 4.25 -20.72
CA LEU A 40 3.62 4.12 -20.20
C LEU A 40 2.64 4.99 -20.98
N GLU A 41 2.98 6.25 -21.23
CA GLU A 41 2.20 7.19 -22.06
C GLU A 41 2.01 6.66 -23.48
N SER A 42 3.07 6.10 -24.08
CA SER A 42 3.01 5.48 -25.40
C SER A 42 2.10 4.26 -25.42
N ALA A 43 2.11 3.44 -24.36
CA ALA A 43 1.29 2.25 -24.27
C ALA A 43 -0.21 2.56 -24.09
N CYS A 44 -0.56 3.67 -23.43
CA CYS A 44 -1.96 4.09 -23.28
C CYS A 44 -2.42 5.11 -24.34
N GLY A 45 -1.51 5.66 -25.15
CA GLY A 45 -1.83 6.63 -26.20
C GLY A 45 -2.15 8.04 -25.70
N HIS A 46 -1.87 8.32 -24.42
CA HIS A 46 -2.21 9.60 -23.78
C HIS A 46 -1.06 10.11 -22.91
N LEU A 47 -0.90 11.43 -22.86
CA LEU A 47 -0.02 12.06 -21.88
C LEU A 47 -0.62 11.92 -20.49
N LEU A 48 0.19 11.45 -19.55
CA LEU A 48 -0.21 11.27 -18.15
C LEU A 48 0.28 12.44 -17.30
N ILE A 49 1.35 13.10 -17.75
CA ILE A 49 1.89 14.30 -17.10
C ILE A 49 2.04 15.45 -18.08
N LYS A 50 1.84 16.66 -17.59
CA LYS A 50 2.20 17.91 -18.27
C LYS A 50 3.41 18.50 -17.58
N ARG A 51 4.49 18.75 -18.33
CA ARG A 51 5.71 19.34 -17.79
C ARG A 51 5.64 20.87 -17.84
N GLU A 52 5.87 21.52 -16.71
CA GLU A 52 5.97 22.97 -16.58
C GLU A 52 7.31 23.34 -15.96
N GLY A 53 8.30 23.57 -16.82
CA GLY A 53 9.68 23.84 -16.39
C GLY A 53 10.27 22.67 -15.58
N LYS A 54 10.60 22.93 -14.31
CA LYS A 54 11.15 21.93 -13.38
C LYS A 54 10.07 21.12 -12.63
N ARG A 55 8.79 21.47 -12.80
CA ARG A 55 7.66 20.81 -12.15
C ARG A 55 6.82 20.07 -13.20
N PHE A 56 5.96 19.18 -12.74
CA PHE A 56 4.95 18.55 -13.58
C PHE A 56 3.61 18.56 -12.86
N GLU A 57 2.56 18.48 -13.65
CA GLU A 57 1.19 18.30 -13.17
C GLU A 57 0.59 17.06 -13.82
N LEU A 58 -0.34 16.42 -13.12
CA LEU A 58 -1.10 15.30 -13.69
C LEU A 58 -2.16 15.81 -14.67
N THR A 59 -2.24 15.14 -15.82
CA THR A 59 -3.40 15.28 -16.72
C THR A 59 -4.61 14.56 -16.11
N GLU A 60 -5.78 14.71 -16.72
CA GLU A 60 -6.97 13.94 -16.35
C GLU A 60 -6.72 12.42 -16.52
N GLN A 61 -6.09 12.02 -17.63
CA GLN A 61 -5.69 10.64 -17.90
C GLN A 61 -4.63 10.16 -16.89
N GLY A 62 -3.73 11.05 -16.46
CA GLY A 62 -2.78 10.80 -15.38
C GLY A 62 -3.45 10.48 -14.06
N ARG A 63 -4.49 11.22 -13.67
CA ARG A 63 -5.29 10.94 -12.47
C ARG A 63 -5.95 9.57 -12.54
N LEU A 64 -6.60 9.24 -13.66
CA LEU A 64 -7.21 7.92 -13.87
C LEU A 64 -6.18 6.78 -13.81
N MET A 65 -4.99 6.98 -14.40
CA MET A 65 -3.90 5.99 -14.34
C MET A 65 -3.37 5.82 -12.91
N TYR A 66 -3.32 6.90 -12.14
CA TYR A 66 -2.85 6.85 -10.76
C TYR A 66 -3.83 6.08 -9.86
N ASP A 67 -5.13 6.35 -9.99
CA ASP A 67 -6.18 5.60 -9.29
C ASP A 67 -6.15 4.11 -9.64
N TYR A 68 -5.93 3.79 -10.93
CA TYR A 68 -5.73 2.42 -11.37
C TYR A 68 -4.48 1.78 -10.74
N ALA A 69 -3.35 2.49 -10.69
CA ALA A 69 -2.12 2.00 -10.07
C ALA A 69 -2.33 1.67 -8.58
N LEU A 70 -3.01 2.55 -7.84
CA LEU A 70 -3.34 2.32 -6.43
C LEU A 70 -4.22 1.09 -6.26
N LYS A 71 -5.23 0.91 -7.12
CA LYS A 71 -6.10 -0.26 -7.07
C LYS A 71 -5.33 -1.55 -7.32
N VAL A 72 -4.48 -1.58 -8.35
CA VAL A 72 -3.67 -2.78 -8.66
C VAL A 72 -2.75 -3.14 -7.50
N THR A 73 -2.04 -2.17 -6.91
CA THR A 73 -1.19 -2.43 -5.73
C THR A 73 -2.00 -2.96 -4.55
N LYS A 74 -3.22 -2.44 -4.33
CA LYS A 74 -4.09 -2.92 -3.26
C LYS A 74 -4.59 -4.35 -3.52
N ASP A 75 -5.05 -4.62 -4.74
CA ASP A 75 -5.55 -5.94 -5.13
C ASP A 75 -4.43 -7.00 -5.05
N GLU A 76 -3.20 -6.64 -5.44
CA GLU A 76 -2.00 -7.47 -5.26
C GLU A 76 -1.72 -7.76 -3.79
N ALA A 77 -1.72 -6.73 -2.93
CA ALA A 77 -1.53 -6.92 -1.49
C ALA A 77 -2.61 -7.83 -0.87
N THR A 78 -3.88 -7.63 -1.24
CA THR A 78 -4.99 -8.50 -0.79
C THR A 78 -4.86 -9.93 -1.30
N LEU A 79 -4.39 -10.13 -2.53
CA LEU A 79 -4.14 -11.47 -3.06
C LEU A 79 -3.01 -12.16 -2.28
N LEU A 80 -1.90 -11.47 -2.03
CA LEU A 80 -0.79 -12.01 -1.25
C LEU A 80 -1.22 -12.37 0.17
N GLU A 81 -2.02 -11.52 0.82
CA GLU A 81 -2.62 -11.80 2.14
C GLU A 81 -3.51 -13.05 2.12
N ARG A 82 -4.27 -13.28 1.05
CA ARG A 82 -5.10 -14.50 0.90
C ARG A 82 -4.28 -15.75 0.56
N LEU A 83 -3.13 -15.58 -0.10
CA LEU A 83 -2.22 -16.66 -0.46
C LEU A 83 -1.29 -17.04 0.69
N SER A 84 -1.01 -16.12 1.62
CA SER A 84 -0.55 -16.51 2.95
C SER A 84 -1.67 -17.31 3.59
N PHE A 85 -1.57 -18.64 3.46
CA PHE A 85 -2.35 -19.61 4.23
C PHE A 85 -1.95 -19.50 5.71
N ASP A 86 -2.28 -18.37 6.33
CA ASP A 86 -2.42 -18.33 7.77
C ASP A 86 -3.77 -18.98 8.06
N ASP A 87 -3.74 -20.05 8.84
CA ASP A 87 -4.94 -20.51 9.50
C ASP A 87 -5.43 -19.35 10.38
N PRO A 88 -6.59 -18.73 10.07
CA PRO A 88 -7.08 -17.56 10.81
C PRO A 88 -7.34 -17.85 12.29
N PHE A 89 -7.27 -19.14 12.67
CA PHE A 89 -7.49 -19.67 13.99
C PHE A 89 -6.20 -20.25 14.62
N SER A 90 -5.04 -19.82 14.13
CA SER A 90 -3.72 -20.26 14.60
C SER A 90 -2.74 -19.09 14.70
N GLY A 91 -1.79 -19.16 15.63
CA GLY A 91 -0.76 -18.14 15.83
C GLY A 91 -1.07 -17.12 16.93
N VAL A 92 -0.25 -16.08 17.06
CA VAL A 92 -0.36 -15.08 18.13
C VAL A 92 -1.09 -13.84 17.62
N CYS A 93 -2.26 -13.53 18.19
CA CYS A 93 -3.01 -12.31 17.93
C CYS A 93 -2.83 -11.33 19.09
N LYS A 94 -2.07 -10.25 18.88
CA LYS A 94 -1.83 -9.21 19.90
C LYS A 94 -2.70 -7.99 19.66
N LEU A 95 -3.47 -7.60 20.66
CA LEU A 95 -4.38 -6.44 20.63
C LEU A 95 -4.03 -5.49 21.78
N SER A 96 -3.74 -4.24 21.44
CA SER A 96 -3.49 -3.19 22.43
C SER A 96 -4.63 -2.18 22.39
N CYS A 97 -5.27 -1.92 23.53
CA CYS A 97 -6.41 -1.00 23.59
C CYS A 97 -6.55 -0.31 24.96
N SER A 98 -7.47 0.66 25.03
CA SER A 98 -7.83 1.32 26.29
C SER A 98 -8.51 0.33 27.25
N GLY A 99 -8.45 0.60 28.55
CA GLY A 99 -9.07 -0.27 29.55
C GLY A 99 -10.57 -0.49 29.32
N ALA A 100 -11.30 0.53 28.86
CA ALA A 100 -12.72 0.41 28.53
C ALA A 100 -12.98 -0.57 27.36
N LEU A 101 -12.14 -0.54 26.31
CA LEU A 101 -12.24 -1.49 25.21
C LEU A 101 -11.81 -2.89 25.63
N ALA A 102 -10.79 -3.02 26.48
CA ALA A 102 -10.34 -4.30 26.98
C ALA A 102 -11.46 -5.05 27.73
N LEU A 103 -12.25 -4.34 28.54
CA LEU A 103 -13.39 -4.93 29.26
C LEU A 103 -14.49 -5.41 28.30
N LEU A 104 -14.74 -4.70 27.20
CA LEU A 104 -15.71 -5.10 26.19
C LEU A 104 -15.23 -6.31 25.36
N LEU A 105 -13.93 -6.36 25.07
CA LEU A 105 -13.35 -7.37 24.18
C LEU A 105 -12.95 -8.66 24.91
N TYR A 106 -12.72 -8.63 26.23
CA TYR A 106 -12.20 -9.77 26.97
C TYR A 106 -13.08 -11.03 26.82
N THR A 107 -14.39 -10.93 27.04
CA THR A 107 -15.29 -12.09 26.95
C THR A 107 -15.41 -12.66 25.53
N PRO A 108 -15.67 -11.87 24.47
CA PRO A 108 -15.66 -12.38 23.10
C PRO A 108 -14.35 -13.05 22.70
N LEU A 109 -13.20 -12.46 23.09
CA LEU A 109 -11.89 -13.01 22.80
C LEU A 109 -11.65 -14.35 23.52
N LEU A 110 -12.06 -14.46 24.79
CA LEU A 110 -11.93 -15.71 25.55
C LEU A 110 -12.74 -16.85 24.91
N VAL A 111 -13.97 -16.57 24.45
CA VAL A 111 -14.81 -17.54 23.72
C VAL A 111 -14.12 -17.97 22.43
N LEU A 112 -13.57 -17.01 21.67
CA LEU A 112 -12.84 -17.30 20.44
C LEU A 112 -11.61 -18.19 20.68
N GLN A 113 -10.84 -17.93 21.75
CA GLN A 113 -9.68 -18.74 22.12
C GLN A 113 -10.05 -20.16 22.55
N GLN A 114 -11.21 -20.36 23.20
CA GLN A 114 -11.70 -21.71 23.51
C GLN A 114 -12.10 -22.49 22.25
N GLN A 115 -12.71 -21.81 21.28
CA GLN A 115 -13.10 -22.42 20.00
C GLN A 115 -11.88 -22.72 19.11
N HIS A 116 -10.79 -21.96 19.27
CA HIS A 116 -9.59 -22.04 18.45
C HIS A 116 -8.32 -22.10 19.32
N PRO A 117 -7.96 -23.30 19.83
CA PRO A 117 -6.84 -23.45 20.79
C PRO A 117 -5.47 -23.05 20.24
N ASN A 118 -5.31 -23.07 18.92
CA ASN A 118 -4.07 -22.68 18.25
C ASN A 118 -3.93 -21.15 18.12
N LEU A 119 -5.02 -20.39 18.36
CA LEU A 119 -5.04 -18.93 18.37
C LEU A 119 -4.73 -18.42 19.78
N ILE A 120 -3.53 -17.87 19.96
CA ILE A 120 -3.08 -17.29 21.23
C ILE A 120 -3.43 -15.81 21.23
N ILE A 121 -4.44 -15.42 22.02
CA ILE A 121 -4.87 -14.03 22.12
C ILE A 121 -4.13 -13.31 23.25
N GLN A 122 -3.44 -12.23 22.93
CA GLN A 122 -2.74 -11.37 23.88
C GLN A 122 -3.40 -9.98 23.92
N LEU A 123 -4.14 -9.71 24.98
CA LEU A 123 -4.78 -8.41 25.20
C LEU A 123 -3.91 -7.54 26.13
N GLU A 124 -3.34 -6.48 25.59
CA GLU A 124 -2.54 -5.51 26.33
C GLU A 124 -3.35 -4.23 26.59
N VAL A 125 -3.49 -3.86 27.86
CA VAL A 125 -4.11 -2.59 28.25
C VAL A 125 -3.02 -1.53 28.25
N ALA A 126 -2.92 -0.77 27.16
CA ALA A 126 -1.98 0.33 27.04
C ALA A 126 -2.76 1.65 27.05
N PRO A 127 -2.71 2.45 28.13
CA PRO A 127 -3.17 3.83 28.06
C PRO A 127 -2.30 4.55 27.03
N ASN A 128 -2.92 5.27 26.08
CA ASN A 128 -2.24 5.99 25.00
C ASN A 128 -0.91 6.62 25.49
N HIS A 129 0.22 6.08 25.05
CA HIS A 129 1.49 6.79 25.17
C HIS A 129 1.43 8.00 24.22
N LYS A 130 1.09 9.17 24.77
CA LYS A 130 1.68 10.42 24.30
C LYS A 130 3.08 10.51 24.91
N THR A 131 4.09 10.19 24.12
CA THR A 131 5.43 10.81 24.07
C THR A 131 6.15 10.25 22.87
#